data_AF-X1LYU6-F1
#
_entry.id   AF-X1LYU6-F1
#
_cell.length_a   1.000
_cell.length_b   1.000
_cell.length_c   1.000
_cell.angle_alpha   90.00
_cell.angle_beta   90.00
_cell.angle_gamma   90.00
#
_symmetry.space_group_name_H-M   'P 1'
#
loop_
_entity.id
_entity.type
_entity.pdbx_description
1 polymer ?
#
loop_
_entity_poly.entity_id
_entity_poly.type
_entity_poly.pdbx_seq_one_letter_code
_entity_poly.pdbx_strand_id
1 'polypeptide(L)'
;MGEIGEASNFEVMAFIHDGINAKNLGFPDYYHCYTPWPPLIHTLVMMGRNGFIQRLCGLSTEHHLVVQPIEPESLELLRKDFPETVDLWTVKQFVEDGIPTPAMTLGCKIPNFKKKETYEKEAFDFIYPEGPRIRAETLGLTMEEMVKGVFLNITHETPLEEPIDSSKIISTN
;
A
#
# COMPACT_ATOMS: atom_id res chain seq x y z
N MET A 1 29.62 -8.48 25.63
CA MET A 1 29.39 -8.41 24.18
C MET A 1 29.67 -9.81 23.66
N GLY A 2 28.62 -10.62 23.48
CA GLY A 2 28.73 -11.91 22.82
C GLY A 2 29.05 -11.70 21.34
N GLU A 3 29.78 -12.65 20.76
CA GLU A 3 30.19 -12.64 19.36
C GLU A 3 29.01 -12.30 18.44
N ILE A 4 29.19 -11.31 17.57
CA ILE A 4 28.30 -11.06 16.43
C ILE A 4 28.56 -12.21 15.45
N GLY A 5 28.00 -13.37 15.73
CA GLY A 5 27.87 -14.45 14.76
C GLY A 5 26.87 -14.05 13.67
N GLU A 6 27.09 -14.52 12.45
CA GLU A 6 26.12 -14.36 11.36
C GLU A 6 24.78 -14.98 11.78
N ALA A 7 23.78 -14.16 12.05
CA ALA A 7 22.45 -14.61 12.44
C ALA A 7 21.82 -15.45 11.32
N SER A 8 21.17 -16.55 11.69
CA SER A 8 20.42 -17.36 10.73
C SER A 8 19.29 -16.53 10.10
N ASN A 9 18.79 -16.94 8.92
CA ASN A 9 17.66 -16.26 8.28
C ASN A 9 16.39 -16.22 9.17
N PHE A 10 16.23 -17.16 10.11
CA PHE A 10 15.12 -17.16 11.08
C PHE A 10 15.31 -16.13 12.18
N GLU A 11 16.51 -16.05 12.79
CA GLU A 11 16.84 -15.03 13.80
C GLU A 11 16.80 -13.62 13.23
N VAL A 12 17.23 -13.48 11.99
CA VAL A 12 17.08 -12.28 11.16
C VAL A 12 15.62 -11.81 11.09
N MET A 13 14.67 -12.71 10.84
CA MET A 13 13.25 -12.36 10.77
C MET A 13 12.66 -12.10 12.16
N ALA A 14 13.12 -12.81 13.19
CA ALA A 14 12.74 -12.54 14.58
C ALA A 14 13.16 -11.13 15.00
N PHE A 15 14.37 -10.67 14.65
CA PHE A 15 14.81 -9.31 14.94
C PHE A 15 13.99 -8.23 14.25
N ILE A 16 13.43 -8.50 13.07
CA ILE A 16 12.51 -7.57 12.40
C ILE A 16 11.21 -7.45 13.20
N HIS A 17 10.62 -8.59 13.59
CA HIS A 17 9.43 -8.61 14.44
C HIS A 17 9.69 -7.89 15.76
N ASP A 18 10.77 -8.24 16.45
CA ASP A 18 11.12 -7.69 17.76
C ASP A 18 11.47 -6.21 17.68
N GLY A 19 12.06 -5.78 16.57
CA GLY A 19 12.31 -4.38 16.25
C GLY A 19 11.01 -3.60 16.01
N ILE A 20 10.08 -4.12 15.20
CA ILE A 20 8.77 -3.49 14.96
C ILE A 20 7.95 -3.44 16.27
N ASN A 21 8.04 -4.51 17.07
CA ASN A 21 7.31 -4.69 18.31
C ASN A 21 8.06 -4.18 19.55
N ALA A 22 9.17 -3.44 19.37
CA ALA A 22 10.11 -3.08 20.43
C ALA A 22 9.42 -2.43 21.63
N LYS A 23 8.47 -1.53 21.37
CA LYS A 23 7.68 -0.83 22.40
C LYS A 23 6.88 -1.79 23.29
N ASN A 24 6.29 -2.83 22.72
CA ASN A 24 5.49 -3.80 23.46
C ASN A 24 6.36 -4.83 24.19
N LEU A 25 7.58 -5.06 23.70
CA LEU A 25 8.58 -5.94 24.31
C LEU A 25 9.44 -5.23 25.38
N GLY A 26 9.24 -3.92 25.59
CA GLY A 26 10.01 -3.12 26.54
C GLY A 26 11.44 -2.83 26.08
N PHE A 27 11.72 -2.98 24.78
CA PHE A 27 12.99 -2.60 24.21
C PHE A 27 13.08 -1.08 24.02
N PRO A 28 14.27 -0.48 24.20
CA PRO A 28 14.46 0.94 23.97
C PRO A 28 14.38 1.29 22.48
N ASP A 29 13.91 2.50 22.14
CA ASP A 29 13.68 2.94 20.75
C ASP A 29 14.92 2.79 19.84
N TYR A 30 16.13 2.90 20.40
CA TYR A 30 17.38 2.74 19.67
C TYR A 30 17.71 1.28 19.31
N TYR A 31 16.97 0.29 19.82
CA TYR A 31 17.12 -1.12 19.45
C TYR A 31 16.91 -1.31 17.94
N HIS A 32 16.07 -0.46 17.34
CA HIS A 32 15.84 -0.40 15.89
C HIS A 32 16.93 0.35 15.10
N CYS A 33 17.78 1.13 15.79
CA CYS A 33 18.74 2.03 15.15
C CYS A 33 20.15 1.42 14.97
N TYR A 34 20.51 0.39 15.74
CA TYR A 34 21.91 -0.07 15.85
C TYR A 34 22.22 -1.45 15.28
N THR A 35 21.21 -2.21 14.87
CA THR A 35 21.45 -3.50 14.22
C THR A 35 21.44 -3.26 12.72
N PRO A 36 22.53 -3.58 11.97
CA PRO A 36 22.44 -3.60 10.52
C PRO A 36 21.30 -4.54 10.20
N TRP A 37 20.24 -3.97 9.62
CA TRP A 37 19.08 -4.77 9.29
C TRP A 37 19.56 -5.92 8.41
N PRO A 38 18.96 -7.10 8.56
CA PRO A 38 19.34 -8.27 7.79
C PRO A 38 19.53 -7.90 6.31
N PRO A 39 20.51 -8.49 5.59
CA PRO A 39 20.79 -8.15 4.20
C PRO A 39 19.53 -8.08 3.32
N LEU A 40 18.49 -8.84 3.66
CA LEU A 40 17.16 -8.76 3.07
C LEU A 40 16.51 -7.37 3.16
N ILE A 41 16.43 -6.74 4.32
CA ILE A 41 15.78 -5.43 4.47
C ILE A 41 16.64 -4.33 3.87
N HIS A 42 17.96 -4.39 4.04
CA HIS A 42 18.84 -3.47 3.32
C HIS A 42 18.66 -3.61 1.80
N THR A 43 18.53 -4.84 1.29
CA THR A 43 18.22 -5.09 -0.12
C THR A 43 16.86 -4.52 -0.51
N LEU A 44 15.82 -4.70 0.33
CA LEU A 44 14.47 -4.18 0.14
C LEU A 44 14.41 -2.64 0.18
N VAL A 45 15.22 -1.97 0.99
CA VAL A 45 15.25 -0.50 1.08
C VAL A 45 16.11 0.09 -0.04
N MET A 46 17.16 -0.60 -0.47
CA MET A 46 18.06 -0.14 -1.53
C MET A 46 17.54 -0.42 -2.94
N MET A 47 16.51 -1.26 -3.09
CA MET A 47 15.82 -1.42 -4.37
C MET A 47 14.92 -0.21 -4.64
N GLY A 48 14.84 0.20 -5.91
CA GLY A 48 13.90 1.23 -6.34
C GLY A 48 12.45 0.82 -6.02
N ARG A 49 11.58 1.83 -5.86
CA ARG A 49 10.16 1.69 -5.48
C ARG A 49 9.44 0.54 -6.19
N ASN A 50 9.62 0.38 -7.50
CA ASN A 50 8.94 -0.66 -8.26
C ASN A 50 9.39 -2.07 -7.86
N GLY A 51 10.69 -2.28 -7.69
CA GLY A 51 11.23 -3.56 -7.26
C GLY A 51 10.82 -3.93 -5.83
N PHE A 52 10.63 -2.92 -4.97
CA PHE A 52 10.10 -3.11 -3.61
C PHE A 52 8.63 -3.53 -3.63
N ILE A 53 7.78 -2.75 -4.31
CA ILE A 53 6.34 -3.01 -4.42
C ILE A 53 6.10 -4.40 -5.02
N GLN A 54 6.77 -4.74 -6.12
CA GLN A 54 6.58 -6.05 -6.76
C GLN A 54 6.92 -7.20 -5.82
N ARG A 55 8.05 -7.14 -5.09
CA ARG A 55 8.42 -8.23 -4.17
C ARG A 55 7.44 -8.36 -3.01
N LEU A 56 7.06 -7.27 -2.37
CA LEU A 56 6.15 -7.35 -1.24
C LEU A 56 4.76 -7.79 -1.67
N CYS A 57 4.19 -7.20 -2.72
CA CYS A 57 2.88 -7.61 -3.22
C CYS A 57 2.87 -9.05 -3.76
N GLY A 58 3.98 -9.51 -4.35
CA GLY A 58 4.13 -10.91 -4.76
C GLY A 58 4.13 -11.88 -3.59
N LEU A 59 4.79 -11.53 -2.49
CA LEU A 59 4.82 -12.33 -1.26
C LEU A 59 3.51 -12.30 -0.47
N SER A 60 2.79 -11.18 -0.48
CA SER A 60 1.59 -11.00 0.36
C SER A 60 0.27 -11.35 -0.32
N THR A 61 0.18 -11.09 -1.62
CA THR A 61 -1.09 -11.11 -2.37
C THR A 61 -0.98 -11.83 -3.71
N GLU A 62 0.16 -12.48 -3.99
CA GLU A 62 0.48 -13.04 -5.31
C GLU A 62 0.29 -12.01 -6.43
N HIS A 63 0.59 -10.73 -6.12
CA HIS A 63 0.38 -9.54 -6.96
C HIS A 63 -1.06 -9.13 -7.27
N HIS A 64 -2.06 -9.83 -6.74
CA HIS A 64 -3.46 -9.43 -6.89
C HIS A 64 -3.75 -8.16 -6.08
N LEU A 65 -4.59 -7.28 -6.63
CA LEU A 65 -4.94 -6.05 -5.97
C LEU A 65 -5.94 -6.29 -4.83
N VAL A 66 -5.65 -5.72 -3.68
CA VAL A 66 -6.55 -5.68 -2.51
C VAL A 66 -6.99 -4.24 -2.29
N VAL A 67 -8.30 -4.00 -2.33
CA VAL A 67 -8.89 -2.80 -1.73
C VAL A 67 -8.97 -3.05 -0.23
N GLN A 68 -8.22 -2.28 0.55
CA GLN A 68 -8.10 -2.51 1.99
C GLN A 68 -9.42 -2.20 2.72
N PRO A 69 -9.86 -3.06 3.65
CA PRO A 69 -11.02 -2.77 4.48
C PRO A 69 -10.75 -1.58 5.41
N ILE A 70 -11.80 -0.82 5.71
CA ILE A 70 -11.82 0.04 6.89
C ILE A 70 -12.52 -0.75 8.00
N GLU A 71 -11.85 -0.92 9.14
CA GLU A 71 -12.42 -1.62 10.30
C GLU A 71 -13.74 -0.96 10.73
N PRO A 72 -14.81 -1.73 11.01
CA PRO A 72 -16.12 -1.19 11.35
C PRO A 72 -16.07 -0.19 12.51
N GLU A 73 -15.32 -0.49 13.57
CA GLU A 73 -15.19 0.36 14.76
C GLU A 73 -14.52 1.69 14.41
N SER A 74 -13.50 1.65 13.54
CA SER A 74 -12.82 2.84 13.04
C SER A 74 -13.74 3.68 12.15
N LEU A 75 -14.51 3.03 11.28
CA LEU A 75 -15.47 3.71 10.42
C LEU A 75 -16.61 4.35 11.22
N GLU A 76 -17.12 3.68 12.26
CA GLU A 76 -18.12 4.24 13.17
C GLU A 76 -17.60 5.47 13.92
N LEU A 77 -16.38 5.39 14.46
CA LEU A 77 -15.73 6.53 15.11
C LEU A 77 -15.55 7.70 14.14
N LEU A 78 -15.06 7.43 12.93
CA LEU A 78 -14.86 8.46 11.91
C LEU A 78 -16.19 9.07 11.45
N ARG A 79 -17.26 8.28 11.27
CA ARG A 79 -18.58 8.80 10.90
C ARG A 79 -19.18 9.68 12.00
N LYS A 80 -18.90 9.36 13.26
CA LYS A 80 -19.39 10.12 14.41
C LYS A 80 -18.64 11.44 14.57
N ASP A 81 -17.32 11.39 14.51
CA ASP A 81 -16.47 12.53 14.88
C ASP A 81 -16.09 13.40 13.68
N PHE A 82 -16.04 12.82 12.47
CA PHE A 82 -15.59 13.46 11.21
C PHE A 82 -16.37 12.98 9.97
N PRO A 83 -17.71 13.07 9.95
CA PRO A 83 -18.54 12.53 8.87
C PRO A 83 -18.14 13.04 7.48
N GLU A 84 -17.78 14.32 7.37
CA GLU A 84 -17.35 14.94 6.11
C GLU A 84 -16.04 14.35 5.57
N THR A 85 -15.15 13.89 6.46
CA THR A 85 -13.89 13.25 6.07
C THR A 85 -14.15 11.85 5.54
N VAL A 86 -15.12 11.12 6.12
CA VAL A 86 -15.54 9.82 5.60
C VAL A 86 -16.08 9.98 4.20
N ASP A 87 -17.01 10.91 3.98
CA ASP A 87 -17.58 11.14 2.65
C ASP A 87 -16.51 11.58 1.65
N LEU A 88 -15.62 12.50 2.04
CA LEU A 88 -14.51 12.93 1.18
C LEU A 88 -13.58 11.76 0.84
N TRP A 89 -13.28 10.86 1.76
CA TRP A 89 -12.39 9.73 1.49
C TRP A 89 -13.09 8.64 0.69
N THR A 90 -14.29 8.22 1.08
CA THR A 90 -14.97 7.07 0.46
C THR A 90 -15.62 7.44 -0.86
N VAL A 91 -16.34 8.56 -0.94
CA VAL A 91 -17.03 8.97 -2.19
C VAL A 91 -16.00 9.40 -3.22
N LYS A 92 -15.08 10.28 -2.84
CA LYS A 92 -14.07 10.75 -3.80
C LYS A 92 -13.19 9.59 -4.28
N GLN A 93 -12.71 8.72 -3.39
CA GLN A 93 -11.82 7.63 -3.80
C GLN A 93 -12.54 6.50 -4.55
N PHE A 94 -13.71 6.04 -4.07
CA PHE A 94 -14.35 4.84 -4.62
C PHE A 94 -15.40 5.13 -5.69
N VAL A 95 -15.85 6.38 -5.82
CA VAL A 95 -16.87 6.79 -6.81
C VAL A 95 -16.27 7.75 -7.84
N GLU A 96 -15.62 8.84 -7.41
CA GLU A 96 -15.24 9.92 -8.33
C GLU A 96 -13.88 9.71 -9.02
N ASP A 97 -12.82 9.46 -8.24
CA ASP A 97 -11.44 9.34 -8.73
C ASP A 97 -11.15 7.89 -9.13
N GLY A 98 -11.46 6.94 -8.27
CA GLY A 98 -11.14 5.53 -8.42
C GLY A 98 -9.70 5.18 -7.99
N ILE A 99 -9.50 3.92 -7.62
CA ILE A 99 -8.21 3.40 -7.17
C ILE A 99 -7.33 3.08 -8.41
N PRO A 100 -6.06 3.50 -8.43
CA PRO A 100 -5.15 3.14 -9.52
C PRO A 100 -4.87 1.64 -9.52
N THR A 101 -4.74 1.04 -10.72
CA THR A 101 -4.34 -0.37 -10.85
C THR A 101 -2.88 -0.58 -10.43
N PRO A 102 -2.41 -1.83 -10.25
CA PRO A 102 -1.01 -2.11 -9.94
C PRO A 102 -0.07 -1.59 -11.03
N ALA A 103 -0.43 -1.77 -12.31
CA ALA A 103 0.33 -1.23 -13.45
C ALA A 103 0.44 0.31 -13.39
N MET A 104 -0.67 1.01 -13.11
CA MET A 104 -0.65 2.46 -12.92
C MET A 104 0.26 2.88 -11.76
N THR A 105 0.17 2.15 -10.64
CA THR A 105 0.97 2.43 -9.44
C THR A 105 2.45 2.25 -9.69
N LEU A 106 2.86 1.23 -10.44
CA LEU A 106 4.25 1.00 -10.83
C LEU A 106 4.74 2.00 -11.89
N GLY A 107 3.85 2.46 -12.77
CA GLY A 107 4.13 3.50 -13.76
C GLY A 107 4.10 4.93 -13.22
N CYS A 108 3.66 5.12 -11.97
CA CYS A 108 3.49 6.42 -11.35
C CYS A 108 4.81 7.21 -11.27
N LYS A 109 4.78 8.45 -11.76
CA LYS A 109 5.88 9.41 -11.61
C LYS A 109 5.63 10.27 -10.37
N ILE A 110 6.54 10.17 -9.41
CA ILE A 110 6.51 10.96 -8.18
C ILE A 110 7.10 12.35 -8.45
N PRO A 111 6.56 13.42 -7.83
CA PRO A 111 7.18 14.74 -7.86
C PRO A 111 8.65 14.72 -7.48
N ASN A 112 9.44 15.58 -8.11
CA ASN A 112 10.84 15.73 -7.78
C ASN A 112 11.04 16.86 -6.76
N PHE A 113 10.93 16.53 -5.47
CA PHE A 113 11.13 17.48 -4.37
C PHE A 113 12.55 18.06 -4.26
N LYS A 114 13.52 17.61 -5.08
CA LYS A 114 14.84 18.25 -5.16
C LYS A 114 14.88 19.41 -6.15
N LYS A 115 13.89 19.53 -7.04
CA LYS A 115 13.81 20.58 -8.06
C LYS A 115 13.06 21.78 -7.51
N LYS A 116 13.63 22.97 -7.65
CA LYS A 116 13.00 24.22 -7.20
C LYS A 116 11.69 24.47 -7.95
N GLU A 117 11.64 24.09 -9.22
CA GLU A 117 10.47 24.25 -10.09
C GLU A 117 9.24 23.50 -9.58
N THR A 118 9.41 22.40 -8.84
CA THR A 118 8.30 21.66 -8.22
C THR A 118 7.57 22.53 -7.21
N TYR A 119 8.28 23.39 -6.47
CA TYR A 119 7.69 24.32 -5.51
C TYR A 119 7.14 25.56 -6.20
N GLU A 120 7.86 26.11 -7.17
CA GLU A 120 7.43 27.33 -7.89
C GLU A 120 6.14 27.11 -8.71
N LYS A 121 5.92 25.88 -9.19
CA LYS A 121 4.75 25.51 -9.98
C LYS A 121 3.73 24.67 -9.21
N GLU A 122 3.95 24.46 -7.92
CA GLU A 122 3.11 23.60 -7.06
C GLU A 122 2.86 22.20 -7.66
N ALA A 123 3.84 21.65 -8.37
CA ALA A 123 3.74 20.38 -9.11
C ALA A 123 3.96 19.18 -8.17
N PHE A 124 3.10 19.04 -7.16
CA PHE A 124 3.17 18.02 -6.11
C PHE A 124 2.35 16.76 -6.39
N ASP A 125 1.69 16.70 -7.54
CA ASP A 125 0.81 15.59 -7.89
C ASP A 125 1.57 14.33 -8.31
N PHE A 126 1.01 13.19 -7.92
CA PHE A 126 1.42 11.88 -8.39
C PHE A 126 0.84 11.66 -9.78
N ILE A 127 1.70 11.53 -10.79
CA ILE A 127 1.28 11.40 -12.18
C ILE A 127 1.24 9.91 -12.52
N TYR A 128 0.03 9.35 -12.56
CA TYR A 128 -0.22 7.98 -12.99
C TYR A 128 -0.33 7.92 -14.52
N PRO A 129 0.04 6.80 -15.17
CA PRO A 129 -0.30 6.60 -16.57
C PRO A 129 -1.83 6.51 -16.73
N GLU A 130 -2.33 6.86 -17.91
CA GLU A 130 -3.76 6.79 -18.23
C GLU A 130 -4.26 5.34 -18.25
N GLY A 131 -5.51 5.13 -17.85
CA GLY A 131 -6.15 3.81 -17.79
C GLY A 131 -7.42 3.82 -16.93
N PRO A 132 -8.24 2.76 -16.96
CA PRO A 132 -9.40 2.64 -16.11
C PRO A 132 -8.96 2.48 -14.65
N ARG A 133 -9.69 3.16 -13.77
CA ARG A 133 -9.51 3.08 -12.32
C ARG A 133 -10.62 2.24 -11.72
N ILE A 134 -10.32 1.64 -10.57
CA ILE A 134 -11.25 0.75 -9.88
C ILE A 134 -12.24 1.61 -9.11
N ARG A 135 -13.53 1.48 -9.45
CA ARG A 135 -14.63 2.17 -8.79
C ARG A 135 -15.68 1.16 -8.33
N ALA A 136 -16.46 1.53 -7.32
CA ALA A 136 -17.57 0.72 -6.82
C ALA A 136 -18.54 0.35 -7.96
N GLU A 137 -18.93 1.35 -8.76
CA GLU A 137 -19.85 1.16 -9.90
C GLU A 137 -19.32 0.19 -10.95
N THR A 138 -18.02 0.25 -11.27
CA THR A 138 -17.42 -0.61 -12.30
C THR A 138 -17.43 -2.07 -11.86
N LEU A 139 -17.27 -2.31 -10.57
CA LEU A 139 -17.31 -3.66 -9.99
C LEU A 139 -18.74 -4.14 -9.71
N GLY A 140 -19.77 -3.30 -9.95
CA GLY A 140 -21.14 -3.62 -9.58
C GLY A 140 -21.38 -3.70 -8.07
N LEU A 141 -20.56 -3.00 -7.28
CA LEU A 141 -20.64 -2.95 -5.82
C LEU A 141 -21.17 -1.59 -5.36
N THR A 142 -21.78 -1.59 -4.19
CA THR A 142 -22.04 -0.36 -3.44
C THR A 142 -20.75 0.15 -2.79
N MET A 143 -20.71 1.44 -2.44
CA MET A 143 -19.60 2.01 -1.67
C MET A 143 -19.44 1.29 -0.32
N GLU A 144 -20.53 0.90 0.33
CA GLU A 144 -20.48 0.19 1.62
C GLU A 144 -19.84 -1.20 1.51
N GLU A 145 -20.09 -1.92 0.41
CA GLU A 145 -19.42 -3.18 0.11
C GLU A 145 -17.95 -2.96 -0.20
N MET A 146 -17.61 -1.90 -0.95
CA MET A 146 -16.22 -1.61 -1.30
C MET A 146 -15.37 -1.24 -0.08
N VAL A 147 -15.94 -0.54 0.91
CA VAL A 147 -15.27 -0.16 2.17
C VAL A 147 -14.95 -1.39 3.04
N LYS A 148 -15.69 -2.49 2.91
CA LYS A 148 -15.38 -3.76 3.60
C LYS A 148 -14.18 -4.49 3.01
N GLY A 149 -13.66 -4.01 1.89
CA GLY A 149 -12.51 -4.57 1.21
C GLY A 149 -12.88 -5.61 0.15
N VAL A 150 -12.10 -5.60 -0.93
CA VAL A 150 -12.34 -6.42 -2.13
C VAL A 150 -11.01 -6.95 -2.63
N PHE A 151 -10.95 -8.24 -2.93
CA PHE A 151 -9.80 -8.88 -3.53
C PHE A 151 -10.04 -9.11 -5.02
N LEU A 152 -9.13 -8.59 -5.86
CA LEU A 152 -9.34 -8.47 -7.29
C LEU A 152 -8.26 -9.21 -8.10
N ASN A 153 -8.69 -9.89 -9.16
CA ASN A 153 -7.86 -10.50 -10.18
C ASN A 153 -7.30 -9.45 -11.16
N ILE A 154 -6.61 -8.46 -10.59
CA ILE A 154 -5.92 -7.39 -11.30
C ILE A 154 -4.50 -7.39 -10.75
N THR A 155 -3.51 -7.56 -11.63
CA THR A 155 -2.10 -7.63 -11.27
C THR A 155 -1.31 -6.55 -11.98
N HIS A 156 0.01 -6.57 -11.81
CA HIS A 156 0.92 -5.69 -12.54
C HIS A 156 1.07 -6.05 -14.03
N GLU A 157 0.58 -7.23 -14.44
CA GLU A 157 0.57 -7.69 -15.83
C GLU A 157 -0.74 -7.36 -16.56
N THR A 158 -1.79 -6.95 -15.83
CA THR A 158 -3.04 -6.48 -16.40
C THR A 158 -2.78 -5.24 -17.27
N PRO A 159 -3.10 -5.27 -18.59
CA PRO A 159 -2.93 -4.14 -19.48
C PRO A 159 -3.65 -2.88 -18.98
N LEU A 160 -3.06 -1.71 -19.25
CA LEU A 160 -3.60 -0.42 -18.83
C LEU A 160 -4.92 -0.06 -19.51
N GLU A 161 -5.26 -0.72 -20.61
CA GLU A 161 -6.49 -0.48 -21.37
C GLU A 161 -7.57 -1.53 -21.06
N GLU A 162 -7.27 -2.54 -20.25
CA GLU A 162 -8.21 -3.61 -19.95
C GLU A 162 -9.38 -3.08 -19.10
N PRO A 163 -10.65 -3.27 -19.54
CA PRO A 163 -11.80 -2.88 -18.73
C PRO A 163 -11.82 -3.58 -17.37
N ILE A 164 -12.25 -2.83 -16.35
CA ILE A 164 -12.42 -3.34 -15.00
C ILE A 164 -13.90 -3.53 -14.75
N ASP A 165 -14.29 -4.77 -14.45
CA ASP A 165 -15.67 -5.13 -14.15
C ASP A 165 -15.77 -6.18 -13.02
N SER A 166 -16.99 -6.60 -12.69
CA SER A 166 -17.26 -7.57 -11.63
C SER A 166 -16.61 -8.94 -11.87
N SER A 167 -16.23 -9.29 -13.11
CA SER A 167 -15.51 -10.55 -13.40
C SER A 167 -14.09 -10.57 -12.81
N LYS A 168 -13.57 -9.40 -12.42
CA LYS A 168 -12.29 -9.26 -11.74
C LYS A 168 -12.38 -9.53 -10.24
N ILE A 169 -13.55 -9.76 -9.66
CA ILE A 169 -13.68 -10.03 -8.22
C ILE A 169 -13.27 -11.48 -7.93
N ILE A 170 -12.25 -11.66 -7.10
CA ILE A 170 -11.88 -12.97 -6.52
C ILE A 170 -12.74 -13.23 -5.28
N SER A 171 -12.81 -12.25 -4.38
CA SER A 171 -13.63 -12.33 -3.16
C SER A 171 -13.94 -10.96 -2.58
N THR A 172 -14.99 -10.91 -1.76
CA THR A 172 -15.39 -9.77 -0.92
C THR A 172 -15.41 -10.21 0.54
N ASN A 173 -15.12 -9.29 1.46
CA ASN A 173 -15.22 -9.53 2.90
C ASN A 173 -16.66 -9.37 3.43
#